data_AF-A0A8J3ZSM7-F1
#
_entry.id   AF-A0A8J3ZSM7-F1
#
_cell.length_a   1.000
_cell.length_b   1.000
_cell.length_c   1.000
_cell.angle_alpha   90.00
_cell.angle_beta   90.00
_cell.angle_gamma   90.00
#
_symmetry.space_group_name_H-M   'P 1'
#
loop_
_entity.id
_entity.type
_entity.pdbx_description
1 polymer ?
#
loop_
_entity_poly.entity_id
_entity_poly.type
_entity_poly.pdbx_seq_one_letter_code
_entity_poly.pdbx_strand_id
1 'polypeptide(L)'
;MNRLVGHYAPWLLTAVLGLLILITVVPQVTEVLRWRVLILVLLLVFAAAVYLAVTLFAHGRRLCEHCIRALPLDASTVAQRYRVRFRTAHLFERRPLAFGYLGVVIASSLLYDHPVGRYVWAAAQATLAYLLVVYVTHQRLQPWCPQCRAGGEELTAPSAPNPVTSQV
;
A
#
# COMPACT_ATOMS: atom_id res chain seq x y z
N MET A 1 -10.94 -2.49 -16.39
CA MET A 1 -9.62 -2.13 -15.84
C MET A 1 -8.65 -3.26 -16.14
N ASN A 2 -7.53 -2.98 -16.82
CA ASN A 2 -6.56 -4.00 -17.21
C ASN A 2 -5.98 -4.71 -15.98
N ARG A 3 -6.08 -6.05 -15.95
CA ARG A 3 -5.61 -6.89 -14.82
C ARG A 3 -4.11 -6.72 -14.53
N LEU A 4 -3.33 -6.37 -15.55
CA LEU A 4 -1.90 -6.11 -15.44
C LEU A 4 -1.59 -4.86 -14.60
N VAL A 5 -2.37 -3.78 -14.76
CA VAL A 5 -2.10 -2.50 -14.09
C VAL A 5 -2.25 -2.62 -12.58
N GLY A 6 -3.26 -3.36 -12.10
CA GLY A 6 -3.50 -3.56 -10.67
C GLY A 6 -2.37 -4.30 -9.94
N HIS A 7 -1.70 -5.24 -10.61
CA HIS A 7 -0.59 -5.99 -10.01
C HIS A 7 0.67 -5.13 -9.82
N TYR A 8 1.01 -4.33 -10.84
CA TYR A 8 2.17 -3.45 -10.81
C TYR A 8 1.90 -2.10 -10.12
N ALA A 9 0.63 -1.77 -9.83
CA ALA A 9 0.24 -0.51 -9.20
C ALA A 9 1.03 -0.16 -7.92
N PRO A 10 1.31 -1.08 -6.97
CA PRO A 10 2.11 -0.76 -5.79
C PRO A 10 3.55 -0.35 -6.13
N TRP A 11 4.17 -1.05 -7.09
CA TRP A 11 5.53 -0.75 -7.54
C TRP A 11 5.59 0.56 -8.32
N LEU A 12 4.62 0.79 -9.20
CA LEU A 12 4.52 2.05 -9.94
C LEU A 12 4.26 3.22 -8.99
N LEU A 13 3.38 3.05 -7.99
CA LEU A 13 3.07 4.11 -7.03
C LEU A 13 4.27 4.41 -6.12
N THR A 14 5.00 3.40 -5.64
CA THR A 14 6.25 3.62 -4.89
C THR A 14 7.33 4.30 -5.74
N ALA A 15 7.49 3.92 -7.01
CA ALA A 15 8.43 4.57 -7.93
C ALA A 15 8.04 6.04 -8.18
N VAL A 16 6.75 6.31 -8.39
CA VAL A 16 6.22 7.67 -8.56
C VAL A 16 6.44 8.53 -7.31
N LEU A 17 6.19 8.00 -6.12
CA LEU A 17 6.49 8.71 -4.86
C LEU A 17 7.99 8.96 -4.69
N GLY A 18 8.84 7.98 -5.03
CA GLY A 18 10.30 8.13 -5.01
C GLY A 18 10.78 9.22 -5.97
N LEU A 19 10.20 9.29 -7.18
CA LEU A 19 10.48 10.34 -8.14
C LEU A 19 10.04 11.71 -7.64
N LEU A 20 8.86 11.81 -7.02
CA LEU A 20 8.40 13.06 -6.38
C LEU A 20 9.35 13.53 -5.28
N ILE A 21 9.82 12.62 -4.43
CA ILE A 21 10.82 12.92 -3.38
C ILE A 21 12.12 13.41 -4.01
N LEU A 22 12.60 12.76 -5.08
CA LEU A 22 13.83 13.15 -5.75
C LEU A 22 13.73 14.55 -6.36
N ILE A 23 12.65 14.83 -7.09
CA ILE A 23 12.41 16.14 -7.73
C ILE A 23 12.31 17.26 -6.68
N THR A 24 11.72 16.99 -5.52
CA THR A 24 11.52 17.99 -4.45
C THR A 24 12.76 18.23 -3.61
N VAL A 25 13.60 17.21 -3.38
CA VAL A 25 14.80 17.32 -2.54
C VAL A 25 16.01 17.80 -3.32
N VAL A 26 16.10 17.56 -4.63
CA VAL A 26 17.24 17.92 -5.47
C VAL A 26 17.03 19.32 -6.09
N PRO A 27 17.60 20.40 -5.52
CA PRO A 27 17.35 21.77 -5.97
C PRO A 27 17.86 22.03 -7.40
N GLN A 28 18.85 21.28 -7.88
CA GLN A 28 19.36 21.43 -9.24
C GLN A 28 18.28 21.15 -10.32
N VAL A 29 17.26 20.34 -10.01
CA VAL A 29 16.16 20.04 -10.94
C VAL A 29 15.16 21.20 -11.01
N THR A 30 14.92 21.88 -9.88
CA THR A 30 13.97 23.00 -9.80
C THR A 30 14.52 24.28 -10.41
N GLU A 31 15.84 24.48 -10.41
CA GLU A 31 16.46 25.67 -10.98
C GLU A 31 16.61 25.61 -12.52
N VAL A 32 16.72 24.40 -13.09
CA VAL A 32 16.97 24.22 -14.54
C VAL A 32 15.69 24.21 -15.37
N LEU A 33 14.58 23.69 -14.83
CA LEU A 33 13.32 23.68 -15.54
C LEU A 33 12.54 24.98 -15.31
N ARG A 34 12.02 25.56 -16.39
CA ARG A 34 11.09 26.70 -16.31
C ARG A 34 9.89 26.32 -15.42
N TRP A 35 9.52 27.20 -14.48
CA TRP A 35 8.47 26.95 -13.47
C TRP A 35 7.17 26.36 -14.02
N ARG A 36 6.75 26.76 -15.23
CA ARG A 36 5.55 26.22 -15.91
C ARG A 36 5.66 24.72 -16.21
N VAL A 37 6.84 24.28 -16.63
CA VAL A 37 7.12 22.87 -16.94
C VAL A 37 7.16 22.06 -15.65
N LEU A 38 7.77 22.59 -14.59
CA LEU A 38 7.78 21.93 -13.27
C LEU A 38 6.38 21.71 -12.72
N ILE A 39 5.51 22.73 -12.77
CA ILE A 39 4.11 22.59 -12.32
C ILE A 39 3.37 21.52 -13.12
N LEU A 40 3.52 21.50 -14.45
CA LEU A 40 2.89 20.49 -15.30
C LEU A 40 3.39 19.09 -14.99
N VAL A 41 4.70 18.91 -14.80
CA VAL A 41 5.29 17.61 -14.42
C VAL A 41 4.76 17.16 -13.06
N LEU A 42 4.77 18.04 -12.05
CA LEU A 42 4.26 17.71 -10.71
C LEU A 42 2.77 17.33 -10.74
N LEU A 43 1.94 18.07 -11.48
CA LEU A 43 0.51 17.77 -11.64
C LEU A 43 0.29 16.43 -12.34
N LEU A 44 1.05 16.14 -13.40
CA LEU A 44 0.95 14.87 -14.12
C LEU A 44 1.36 13.68 -13.24
N VAL A 45 2.46 13.83 -12.50
CA VAL A 45 2.95 12.81 -11.57
C VAL A 45 1.95 12.60 -10.42
N PHE A 46 1.37 13.67 -9.89
CA PHE A 46 0.31 13.60 -8.87
C PHE A 46 -0.95 12.91 -9.41
N ALA A 47 -1.42 13.27 -10.61
CA ALA A 47 -2.57 12.63 -11.24
C ALA A 47 -2.32 11.13 -11.50
N ALA A 48 -1.11 10.77 -11.94
CA ALA A 48 -0.71 9.37 -12.09
C ALA A 48 -0.72 8.63 -10.75
N ALA A 49 -0.23 9.25 -9.67
CA ALA A 49 -0.26 8.67 -8.32
C ALA A 49 -1.70 8.40 -7.85
N VAL A 50 -2.60 9.37 -8.01
CA VAL A 50 -4.02 9.24 -7.65
C VAL A 50 -4.69 8.14 -8.48
N TYR A 51 -4.46 8.12 -9.79
CA TYR A 51 -5.00 7.07 -10.67
C TYR A 51 -4.53 5.68 -10.21
N LEU A 52 -3.23 5.50 -9.99
CA LEU A 52 -2.65 4.24 -9.53
C LEU A 52 -3.22 3.82 -8.17
N ALA A 53 -3.37 4.76 -7.23
CA ALA A 53 -3.98 4.48 -5.93
C ALA A 53 -5.42 3.99 -6.08
N VAL A 54 -6.26 4.68 -6.86
CA VAL A 54 -7.65 4.25 -7.13
C VAL A 54 -7.68 2.87 -7.78
N THR A 55 -6.79 2.60 -8.75
CA THR A 55 -6.71 1.28 -9.37
C THR A 55 -6.32 0.19 -8.38
N LEU A 56 -5.41 0.48 -7.46
CA LEU A 56 -4.99 -0.45 -6.40
C LEU A 56 -6.15 -0.75 -5.44
N PHE A 57 -6.89 0.27 -5.00
CA PHE A 57 -8.05 0.08 -4.12
C PHE A 57 -9.16 -0.72 -4.79
N ALA A 58 -9.43 -0.45 -6.07
CA ALA A 58 -10.41 -1.20 -6.85
C ALA A 58 -9.97 -2.66 -7.08
N HIS A 59 -8.67 -2.89 -7.23
CA HIS A 59 -8.09 -4.21 -7.45
C HIS A 59 -7.97 -5.03 -6.16
N GLY A 60 -7.63 -4.40 -5.02
CA GLY A 60 -7.46 -5.08 -3.73
C GLY A 60 -8.73 -5.76 -3.20
N ARG A 61 -9.91 -5.42 -3.73
CA ARG A 61 -11.18 -6.10 -3.44
C ARG A 61 -11.39 -7.39 -4.26
N ARG A 62 -10.50 -7.74 -5.19
CA ARG A 62 -10.64 -8.90 -6.08
C ARG A 62 -9.35 -9.73 -6.06
N LEU A 63 -9.43 -11.00 -5.63
CA LEU A 63 -8.30 -11.91 -5.84
C LEU A 63 -8.14 -12.16 -7.34
N CYS A 64 -6.96 -11.84 -7.87
CA CYS A 64 -6.59 -12.11 -9.25
C CYS A 64 -5.74 -13.38 -9.34
N GLU A 65 -5.86 -14.17 -10.42
CA GLU A 65 -5.06 -15.39 -10.61
C GLU A 65 -3.54 -15.10 -10.60
N HIS A 66 -3.12 -13.95 -11.11
CA HIS A 66 -1.72 -13.57 -11.06
C HIS A 66 -1.23 -13.28 -9.64
N CYS A 67 -2.12 -12.74 -8.79
CA CYS A 67 -1.88 -12.44 -7.40
C CYS A 67 -1.73 -13.72 -6.58
N ILE A 68 -2.58 -14.73 -6.84
CA ILE A 68 -2.51 -16.03 -6.16
C ILE A 68 -1.29 -16.84 -6.60
N ARG A 69 -0.92 -16.79 -7.89
CA ARG A 69 0.29 -17.45 -8.41
C ARG A 69 1.58 -16.83 -7.86
N ALA A 70 1.57 -15.54 -7.54
CA ALA A 70 2.71 -14.85 -6.95
C ALA A 70 2.88 -15.13 -5.44
N LEU A 71 1.98 -15.91 -4.82
CA LEU A 71 2.04 -16.23 -3.42
C LEU A 71 3.10 -17.32 -3.19
N PRO A 72 4.03 -17.14 -2.24
CA PRO A 72 5.04 -18.14 -1.95
C PRO A 72 4.41 -19.42 -1.38
N LEU A 73 4.95 -20.59 -1.77
CA LEU A 73 4.55 -21.89 -1.23
C LEU A 73 4.77 -21.96 0.30
N ASP A 74 5.77 -21.26 0.82
CA ASP A 74 6.09 -21.11 2.24
C ASP A 74 5.50 -19.82 2.85
N ALA A 75 4.28 -19.43 2.46
CA ALA A 75 3.63 -18.19 2.89
C ALA A 75 3.56 -18.01 4.42
N SER A 76 3.42 -19.10 5.18
CA SER A 76 3.44 -19.06 6.66
C SER A 76 4.79 -18.60 7.20
N THR A 77 5.90 -19.14 6.68
CA THR A 77 7.28 -18.77 7.06
C THR A 77 7.59 -17.33 6.63
N VAL A 78 7.15 -16.94 5.45
CA VAL A 78 7.30 -15.57 4.93
C VAL A 78 6.51 -14.58 5.80
N ALA A 79 5.29 -14.93 6.23
CA ALA A 79 4.48 -14.13 7.13
C ALA A 79 5.17 -13.92 8.50
N GLN A 80 5.87 -14.94 9.02
CA GLN A 80 6.65 -14.78 10.25
C GLN A 80 7.77 -13.73 10.12
N ARG A 81 8.44 -13.67 8.97
CA ARG A 81 9.47 -12.67 8.68
C ARG A 81 8.91 -11.24 8.62
N TYR A 82 7.64 -11.08 8.21
CA TYR A 82 6.98 -9.77 8.07
C TYR A 82 6.11 -9.36 9.27
N ARG A 83 6.24 -10.02 10.44
CA ARG A 83 5.46 -9.70 11.66
C ARG A 83 5.48 -8.22 12.06
N VAL A 84 6.62 -7.54 11.91
CA VAL A 84 6.74 -6.11 12.22
C VAL A 84 5.86 -5.27 11.30
N ARG A 85 5.83 -5.59 10.00
CA ARG A 85 5.00 -4.89 9.02
C ARG A 85 3.52 -5.06 9.34
N PHE A 86 3.09 -6.25 9.74
CA PHE A 86 1.69 -6.48 10.15
C PHE A 86 1.32 -5.63 11.37
N ARG A 87 2.21 -5.54 12.36
CA ARG A 87 2.01 -4.64 13.51
C ARG A 87 1.87 -3.19 13.07
N THR A 88 2.69 -2.72 12.13
CA THR A 88 2.56 -1.36 11.58
C THR A 88 1.23 -1.16 10.86
N ALA A 89 0.76 -2.13 10.07
CA ALA A 89 -0.52 -2.06 9.38
C ALA A 89 -1.67 -1.86 10.38
N HIS A 90 -1.75 -2.70 11.42
CA HIS A 90 -2.77 -2.61 12.46
C HIS A 90 -2.64 -1.37 13.35
N LEU A 91 -1.41 -0.88 13.58
CA LEU A 91 -1.21 0.38 14.27
C LEU A 91 -1.88 1.53 13.49
N PHE A 92 -1.76 1.52 12.17
CA PHE A 92 -2.30 2.54 11.29
C PHE A 92 -3.81 2.42 11.02
N GLU A 93 -4.41 1.27 11.28
CA GLU A 93 -5.88 1.11 11.29
C GLU A 93 -6.55 1.93 12.41
N ARG A 94 -5.79 2.34 13.44
CA ARG A 94 -6.30 3.23 14.47
C ARG A 94 -6.53 4.63 13.89
N ARG A 95 -7.81 4.99 13.73
CA ARG A 95 -8.27 6.32 13.27
C ARG A 95 -7.46 7.52 13.80
N PRO A 96 -7.18 7.67 15.12
CA PRO A 96 -6.46 8.85 15.60
C PRO A 96 -5.03 8.94 15.04
N LEU A 97 -4.34 7.81 14.83
CA LEU A 97 -3.00 7.81 14.23
C LEU A 97 -3.05 8.14 12.74
N ALA A 98 -4.04 7.59 12.02
CA ALA A 98 -4.25 7.93 10.62
C ALA A 98 -4.57 9.43 10.42
N PHE A 99 -5.43 10.01 11.26
CA PHE A 99 -5.73 11.44 11.23
C PHE A 99 -4.55 12.31 11.63
N GLY A 100 -3.80 11.90 12.67
CA GLY A 100 -2.57 12.59 13.06
C GLY A 100 -1.54 12.61 11.94
N TYR A 101 -1.35 11.49 11.26
CA TYR A 101 -0.47 11.40 10.10
C TYR A 101 -0.93 12.25 8.93
N LEU A 102 -2.24 12.24 8.62
CA LEU A 102 -2.80 13.12 7.60
C LEU A 102 -2.53 14.60 7.95
N GLY A 103 -2.66 14.97 9.23
CA GLY A 103 -2.29 16.28 9.74
C GLY A 103 -0.81 16.63 9.46
N VAL A 104 0.12 15.69 9.70
CA VAL A 104 1.55 15.88 9.40
C VAL A 104 1.79 16.07 7.90
N VAL A 105 1.14 15.28 7.05
CA VAL A 105 1.25 15.41 5.58
C VAL A 105 0.75 16.79 5.13
N ILE A 106 -0.40 17.24 5.63
CA ILE A 106 -0.96 18.55 5.29
C ILE A 106 -0.04 19.67 5.82
N ALA A 107 0.35 19.62 7.09
CA ALA A 107 1.22 20.62 7.70
C ALA A 107 2.58 20.73 6.99
N SER A 108 3.19 19.60 6.63
CA SER A 108 4.45 19.59 5.88
C SER A 108 4.32 20.16 4.47
N SER A 109 3.14 20.02 3.85
CA SER A 109 2.84 20.62 2.55
C SER A 109 2.66 22.14 2.65
N LEU A 110 2.04 22.62 3.73
CA LEU A 110 1.88 24.07 3.99
C LEU A 110 3.21 24.74 4.37
N LEU A 111 4.10 24.00 5.02
CA LEU A 111 5.43 24.47 5.43
C LEU A 111 6.51 24.18 4.39
N TYR A 112 6.14 23.81 3.16
CA TYR A 112 7.09 23.35 2.14
C TYR A 112 8.19 24.38 1.81
N ASP A 113 7.84 25.67 1.79
CA ASP A 113 8.78 26.77 1.52
C ASP A 113 9.81 26.99 2.65
N HIS A 114 9.60 26.38 3.82
CA HIS A 114 10.57 26.42 4.90
C HIS A 114 11.75 25.48 4.58
N PRO A 115 13.01 25.87 4.88
CA PRO A 115 14.21 25.07 4.53
C PRO A 115 14.19 23.63 5.08
N VAL A 116 13.50 23.43 6.21
CA VAL A 116 13.29 22.11 6.84
C VAL A 116 12.02 21.41 6.32
N GLY A 117 11.03 22.17 5.84
CA GLY A 117 9.72 21.67 5.44
C GLY A 117 9.78 20.67 4.28
N ARG A 118 10.63 20.92 3.28
CA ARG A 118 10.89 19.99 2.18
C ARG A 118 11.36 18.61 2.65
N TYR A 119 12.20 18.54 3.70
CA TYR A 119 12.70 17.27 4.23
C TYR A 119 11.63 16.55 5.05
N VAL A 120 10.83 17.29 5.82
CA VAL A 120 9.68 16.73 6.54
C VAL A 120 8.65 16.18 5.55
N TRP A 121 8.38 16.92 4.47
CA TRP A 121 7.51 16.48 3.38
C TRP A 121 8.05 15.23 2.71
N ALA A 122 9.34 15.20 2.35
CA ALA A 122 9.98 14.02 1.76
C ALA A 122 9.91 12.80 2.68
N ALA A 123 10.16 12.98 3.97
CA ALA A 123 10.04 11.92 4.98
C ALA A 123 8.58 11.42 5.11
N ALA A 124 7.60 12.31 5.05
CA ALA A 124 6.19 11.95 5.04
C ALA A 124 5.83 11.14 3.77
N GLN A 125 6.30 11.54 2.60
CA GLN A 125 6.07 10.77 1.37
C GLN A 125 6.76 9.40 1.39
N ALA A 126 7.99 9.33 1.92
CA ALA A 126 8.71 8.07 2.08
C ALA A 126 7.98 7.12 3.04
N THR A 127 7.44 7.66 4.13
CA THR A 127 6.62 6.90 5.08
C THR A 127 5.33 6.42 4.42
N LEU A 128 4.71 7.24 3.55
CA LEU A 128 3.52 6.85 2.80
C LEU A 128 3.82 5.68 1.84
N ALA A 129 4.95 5.74 1.13
CA ALA A 129 5.41 4.66 0.26
C ALA A 129 5.66 3.37 1.07
N TYR A 130 6.27 3.47 2.25
CA TYR A 130 6.45 2.33 3.15
C TYR A 130 5.10 1.76 3.64
N LEU A 131 4.17 2.61 4.07
CA LEU A 131 2.84 2.19 4.51
C LEU A 131 2.07 1.48 3.39
N LEU A 132 2.21 1.92 2.14
CA LEU A 132 1.65 1.25 0.98
C LEU A 132 2.20 -0.18 0.85
N VAL A 133 3.52 -0.35 0.93
CA VAL A 133 4.16 -1.68 0.86
C VAL A 133 3.71 -2.56 2.02
N VAL A 134 3.65 -2.01 3.22
CA VAL A 134 3.15 -2.69 4.42
C VAL A 134 1.71 -3.17 4.20
N TYR A 135 0.83 -2.31 3.72
CA TYR A 135 -0.58 -2.60 3.50
C TYR A 135 -0.77 -3.67 2.42
N VAL A 136 -0.07 -3.57 1.30
CA VAL A 136 -0.12 -4.58 0.23
C VAL A 136 0.43 -5.93 0.71
N THR A 137 1.51 -5.92 1.50
CA THR A 137 2.08 -7.15 2.09
C THR A 137 1.09 -7.78 3.06
N HIS A 138 0.44 -6.97 3.90
CA HIS A 138 -0.57 -7.40 4.85
C HIS A 138 -1.78 -8.00 4.15
N GLN A 139 -2.35 -7.35 3.14
CA GLN A 139 -3.48 -7.90 2.37
C GLN A 139 -3.15 -9.25 1.71
N ARG A 140 -1.94 -9.41 1.15
CA ARG A 140 -1.52 -10.65 0.49
C ARG A 140 -1.32 -11.80 1.46
N LEU A 141 -0.78 -11.52 2.64
CA LEU A 141 -0.47 -12.51 3.67
C LEU A 141 -1.48 -12.50 4.82
N GLN A 142 -2.62 -11.83 4.64
CA GLN A 142 -3.69 -11.71 5.62
C GLN A 142 -4.10 -13.08 6.18
N PRO A 143 -4.14 -14.17 5.38
CA PRO A 143 -4.46 -15.50 5.90
C PRO A 143 -3.58 -15.99 7.05
N TRP A 144 -2.32 -15.55 7.07
CA TRP A 144 -1.31 -15.96 8.05
C TRP A 144 -0.97 -14.86 9.05
N CYS A 145 -1.71 -13.74 9.06
CA CYS A 145 -1.47 -12.65 10.01
C CYS A 145 -2.00 -13.05 11.41
N PRO A 146 -1.14 -13.03 12.46
CA PRO A 146 -1.55 -13.45 13.80
C PRO A 146 -2.52 -12.49 14.50
N GLN A 147 -2.63 -11.26 14.01
CA GLN A 147 -3.47 -10.20 14.59
C GLN A 147 -4.85 -10.12 13.90
N CYS A 148 -4.96 -10.61 12.68
CA CYS A 148 -6.23 -10.75 11.97
C CYS A 148 -6.91 -12.03 12.47
N ARG A 149 -8.03 -11.91 13.18
CA ARG A 149 -8.80 -13.07 13.70
C ARG A 149 -9.37 -14.00 12.61
N ALA A 150 -9.32 -13.65 11.33
CA ALA A 150 -9.93 -14.42 10.25
C ALA A 150 -9.04 -14.46 8.99
N GLY A 151 -7.82 -14.95 9.17
CA GLY A 151 -6.99 -15.39 8.05
C GLY A 151 -7.26 -16.83 7.60
N GLY A 152 -7.97 -17.59 8.41
CA GLY A 152 -8.19 -19.01 8.23
C GLY A 152 -8.84 -19.59 9.47
N GLU A 153 -9.93 -18.96 9.94
CA GLU A 153 -10.90 -19.77 10.68
C GLU A 153 -11.35 -20.82 9.68
N GLU A 154 -10.84 -22.03 9.88
CA GLU A 154 -11.49 -23.24 9.47
C GLU A 154 -12.89 -23.13 10.07
N LEU A 155 -13.83 -22.53 9.31
CA LEU A 155 -15.24 -22.73 9.56
C LEU A 155 -15.35 -24.24 9.67
N THR A 156 -15.59 -24.75 10.89
CA THR A 156 -15.69 -26.18 11.14
C THR A 156 -16.53 -26.73 10.00
N ALA A 157 -15.90 -27.51 9.12
CA ALA A 157 -16.59 -28.02 7.96
C ALA A 157 -17.88 -28.66 8.49
N PRO A 158 -19.06 -28.35 7.91
CA PRO A 158 -20.29 -28.99 8.35
C PRO A 158 -20.01 -30.48 8.42
N SER A 159 -20.28 -31.09 9.58
CA SER A 159 -20.04 -32.52 9.79
C SER A 159 -20.61 -33.27 8.59
N ALA A 160 -19.77 -34.09 7.95
CA ALA A 160 -20.19 -34.85 6.77
C ALA A 160 -21.54 -35.52 7.08
N PRO A 161 -22.53 -35.43 6.19
CA PRO A 161 -23.83 -36.04 6.44
C PRO A 161 -23.63 -37.53 6.70
N ASN A 162 -24.30 -38.05 7.73
CA ASN A 162 -24.25 -39.47 8.05
C ASN A 162 -24.65 -40.28 6.81
N PRO A 163 -23.92 -41.35 6.46
CA PRO A 163 -24.28 -42.19 5.33
C PRO A 163 -25.70 -42.74 5.57
N VAL A 164 -26.60 -42.49 4.62
CA VAL A 164 -27.94 -43.07 4.64
C VAL A 164 -27.78 -44.55 4.31
N THR A 165 -27.90 -45.41 5.32
CA THR A 165 -28.02 -46.86 5.11
C THR A 165 -29.39 -47.13 4.49
N SER A 166 -29.45 -47.27 3.17
CA SER A 166 -30.62 -47.83 2.50
C SER A 166 -30.70 -49.31 2.87
N GLN A 167 -31.60 -49.66 3.79
CA GLN A 167 -31.96 -51.05 4.01
C GLN A 167 -32.75 -51.52 2.79
N VAL A 168 -32.15 -52.49 2.08
CA VAL A 168 -32.81 -53.32 1.05
C VAL A 168 -33.33 -54.57 1.72
#